data_AF-A0AAD8UR45-F1
#
_entry.id   AF-A0AAD8UR45-F1
#
_cell.length_a   1.000
_cell.length_b   1.000
_cell.length_c   1.000
_cell.angle_alpha   90.00
_cell.angle_beta   90.00
_cell.angle_gamma   90.00
#
_symmetry.space_group_name_H-M   'P 1'
#
loop_
_entity.id
_entity.type
_entity.pdbx_description
1 polymer ?
#
loop_
_entity_poly.entity_id
_entity_poly.type
_entity_poly.pdbx_seq_one_letter_code
_entity_poly.pdbx_strand_id
1 'polypeptide(L)'
;MDILDQLRGYDGYRYLGVEVVVTLSSGETLRGTLYCVELRRSKTIIIRGFGSNKTSSLYLINVDAVKSVSAVGPLNESLDDIPRVSQHDLMGCIASLSHPDNDLMPKRA
;
A
#
# COMPACT_ATOMS: atom_id res chain seq x y z
N MET A 1 0.15 2.25 22.60
CA MET A 1 -0.56 1.11 21.98
C MET A 1 0.20 0.77 20.72
N ASP A 2 0.60 -0.48 20.53
CA ASP A 2 1.31 -0.89 19.32
C ASP A 2 0.35 -0.72 18.13
N ILE A 3 0.72 0.06 17.13
CA ILE A 3 -0.10 0.23 15.94
C ILE A 3 -0.29 -1.11 15.22
N LEU A 4 0.62 -2.08 15.39
CA LEU A 4 0.43 -3.42 14.86
C LEU A 4 -0.80 -4.06 15.49
N ASP A 5 -1.10 -3.77 16.76
CA ASP A 5 -2.34 -4.20 17.40
C ASP A 5 -3.57 -3.45 16.88
N GLN A 6 -3.41 -2.18 16.47
CA GLN A 6 -4.48 -1.40 15.82
C GLN A 6 -4.75 -1.90 14.39
N LEU A 7 -3.70 -2.30 13.66
CA LEU A 7 -3.80 -2.91 12.33
C LEU A 7 -4.36 -4.35 12.40
N ARG A 8 -4.20 -5.05 13.54
CA ARG A 8 -4.74 -6.40 13.81
C ARG A 8 -6.25 -6.45 14.03
N GLY A 9 -6.92 -5.31 14.22
CA GLY A 9 -8.34 -5.23 14.61
C GLY A 9 -9.34 -4.93 13.48
N TYR A 10 -10.61 -4.79 13.88
CA TYR A 10 -11.75 -4.35 13.06
C TYR A 10 -11.57 -2.95 12.42
N ASP A 11 -10.53 -2.22 12.84
CA ASP A 11 -10.26 -0.83 12.48
C ASP A 11 -9.13 -0.67 11.43
N GLY A 12 -8.67 -1.76 10.79
CA GLY A 12 -7.61 -1.69 9.77
C GLY A 12 -7.93 -0.73 8.61
N TYR A 13 -9.22 -0.51 8.33
CA TYR A 13 -9.70 0.44 7.34
C TYR A 13 -9.28 1.90 7.62
N ARG A 14 -9.04 2.23 8.89
CA ARG A 14 -8.66 3.57 9.35
C ARG A 14 -7.32 4.06 8.78
N TYR A 15 -6.51 3.12 8.31
CA TYR A 15 -5.18 3.40 7.77
C TYR A 15 -5.08 3.22 6.25
N LEU A 16 -6.11 2.67 5.60
CA LEU A 16 -6.06 2.44 4.15
C LEU A 16 -6.08 3.77 3.38
N GLY A 17 -5.15 3.92 2.43
CA GLY A 17 -4.95 5.18 1.71
C GLY A 17 -4.27 6.28 2.52
N VAL A 18 -3.97 6.05 3.80
CA VAL A 18 -3.27 7.00 4.68
C VAL A 18 -1.76 6.86 4.48
N GLU A 19 -1.07 7.99 4.55
CA GLU A 19 0.39 7.99 4.57
C GLU A 19 0.91 7.43 5.90
N VAL A 20 1.87 6.52 5.83
CA VAL A 20 2.47 5.88 6.99
C VAL A 20 3.99 5.90 6.92
N VAL A 21 4.63 5.92 8.09
CA VAL A 21 6.04 5.61 8.27
C VAL A 21 6.13 4.25 8.94
N VAL A 22 6.80 3.31 8.26
CA VAL A 22 7.07 1.96 8.76
C VAL A 22 8.54 1.91 9.19
N THR A 23 8.79 1.60 10.46
CA THR A 23 10.13 1.34 10.97
C THR A 23 10.34 -0.16 11.04
N LEU A 24 11.37 -0.66 10.35
CA LEU A 24 11.76 -2.06 10.37
C LEU A 24 12.60 -2.37 11.61
N SER A 25 12.69 -3.65 11.96
CA SER A 25 13.53 -4.15 13.05
C SER A 25 15.03 -3.91 12.80
N SER A 26 15.44 -3.71 11.54
CA SER A 26 16.78 -3.27 11.15
C SER A 26 17.09 -1.82 11.52
N GLY A 27 16.06 -1.01 11.84
CA GLY A 27 16.16 0.44 12.02
C GLY A 27 15.88 1.26 10.77
N GLU A 28 15.75 0.64 9.60
CA GLU A 28 15.36 1.32 8.36
C GLU A 28 13.93 1.85 8.45
N THR A 29 13.70 3.04 7.88
CA THR A 29 12.37 3.67 7.83
C THR A 29 11.89 3.81 6.40
N LEU A 30 10.71 3.27 6.13
CA LEU A 30 10.02 3.39 4.85
C LEU A 30 8.82 4.32 5.00
N ARG A 31 8.67 5.27 4.09
CA ARG A 31 7.53 6.20 4.08
C ARG A 31 6.72 6.00 2.81
N GLY A 32 5.40 5.87 2.95
CA GLY A 32 4.53 5.57 1.83
C GLY A 32 3.05 5.54 2.17
N THR A 33 2.20 5.44 1.15
CA THR A 33 0.76 5.25 1.33
C THR A 33 0.46 3.77 1.61
N LEU A 34 -0.32 3.49 2.65
CA LEU A 34 -0.74 2.13 2.99
C LEU A 34 -1.86 1.64 2.05
N TYR A 35 -1.66 0.52 1.39
CA TYR A 35 -2.67 -0.09 0.50
C TYR A 35 -3.31 -1.34 1.05
N CYS A 36 -2.56 -2.14 1.80
CA CYS A 36 -3.06 -3.42 2.27
C CYS A 36 -2.40 -3.82 3.58
N VAL A 37 -3.19 -4.46 4.43
CA VAL A 37 -2.75 -5.10 5.66
C VAL A 37 -3.44 -6.46 5.72
N GLU A 38 -2.68 -7.54 5.56
CA GLU A 38 -3.17 -8.91 5.64
C GLU A 38 -2.41 -9.62 6.77
N LEU A 39 -3.06 -9.82 7.91
CA LEU A 39 -2.41 -10.30 9.13
C LEU A 39 -2.75 -11.74 9.49
N ARG A 40 -3.69 -12.37 8.76
CA ARG A 40 -4.19 -13.71 9.05
C ARG A 40 -3.42 -14.77 8.25
N ARG A 41 -3.26 -14.56 6.95
CA ARG A 41 -2.68 -15.57 6.05
C ARG A 41 -1.19 -15.33 5.78
N SER A 42 -0.85 -14.14 5.27
CA SER A 42 0.50 -13.85 4.79
C SER A 42 1.30 -12.92 5.70
N LYS A 43 0.67 -12.31 6.72
CA LYS A 43 1.30 -11.34 7.62
C LYS A 43 2.10 -10.29 6.85
N THR A 44 1.42 -9.60 5.94
CA THR A 44 2.03 -8.67 4.99
C THR A 44 1.39 -7.28 5.09
N ILE A 45 2.23 -6.25 5.05
CA ILE A 45 1.84 -4.87 4.85
C ILE A 45 2.34 -4.44 3.47
N ILE A 46 1.48 -3.79 2.70
CA ILE A 46 1.83 -3.24 1.38
C ILE A 46 1.75 -1.72 1.45
N ILE A 47 2.87 -1.06 1.20
CA ILE A 47 2.93 0.40 1.06
C ILE A 47 3.45 0.80 -0.31
N ARG A 48 2.92 1.90 -0.85
CA ARG A 48 3.49 2.59 -2.01
C ARG A 48 4.46 3.65 -1.52
N GLY A 49 5.73 3.41 -1.76
CA GLY A 49 6.81 4.30 -1.40
C GLY A 49 6.81 5.61 -2.16
N PHE A 50 7.19 6.68 -1.47
CA PHE A 50 7.58 7.94 -2.10
C PHE A 50 9.09 7.89 -2.40
N GLY A 51 9.46 7.34 -3.55
CA GLY A 51 10.84 7.33 -4.02
C GLY A 51 11.31 8.72 -4.48
N SER A 52 12.60 9.02 -4.35
CA SER A 52 13.20 10.29 -4.80
C SER A 52 13.18 10.48 -6.32
N ASN A 53 12.97 9.40 -7.10
CA ASN A 53 13.26 9.36 -8.52
C ASN A 53 12.02 9.01 -9.37
N LYS A 54 10.86 9.66 -9.16
CA LYS A 54 9.63 9.55 -9.98
C LYS A 54 9.04 8.14 -10.22
N THR A 55 9.71 7.07 -9.77
CA THR A 55 9.22 5.71 -9.77
C THR A 55 8.62 5.42 -8.40
N SER A 56 7.31 5.19 -8.37
CA SER A 56 6.66 4.74 -7.14
C SER A 56 6.98 3.26 -6.92
N SER A 57 7.78 2.96 -5.90
CA SER A 57 8.07 1.59 -5.48
C SER A 57 6.89 1.02 -4.70
N LEU A 58 6.58 -0.26 -4.92
CA LEU A 58 5.69 -1.02 -4.04
C LEU A 58 6.54 -1.87 -3.10
N TYR A 59 6.36 -1.67 -1.80
CA TYR A 59 7.04 -2.45 -0.77
C TYR A 59 6.07 -3.49 -0.22
N LEU A 60 6.44 -4.75 -0.31
CA LEU A 60 5.76 -5.87 0.36
C LEU A 60 6.58 -6.20 1.60
N ILE A 61 6.05 -5.88 2.77
CA ILE A 61 6.77 -5.93 4.04
C ILE A 61 6.17 -7.05 4.89
N ASN A 62 7.01 -7.99 5.31
CA ASN A 62 6.60 -8.98 6.30
C ASN A 62 6.42 -8.28 7.66
N VAL A 63 5.27 -8.47 8.31
CA VAL A 63 4.91 -7.84 9.58
C VAL A 63 5.88 -8.20 10.69
N ASP A 64 6.47 -9.39 10.68
CA ASP A 64 7.45 -9.82 11.68
C ASP A 64 8.77 -9.01 11.58
N ALA A 65 9.01 -8.36 10.43
CA ALA A 65 10.13 -7.43 10.25
C ALA A 65 9.80 -6.00 10.67
N VAL A 66 8.54 -5.69 11.01
CA VAL A 66 8.09 -4.35 11.39
C VAL A 66 8.23 -4.15 12.89
N LYS A 67 8.96 -3.11 13.27
CA LYS A 67 9.08 -2.66 14.67
C LYS A 67 7.95 -1.73 15.07
N SER A 68 7.56 -0.82 14.18
CA SER A 68 6.46 0.11 14.40
C SER A 68 5.94 0.69 13.09
N VAL A 69 4.70 1.15 13.11
CA VAL A 69 4.10 1.98 12.06
C VAL A 69 3.62 3.29 12.71
N SER A 70 3.55 4.38 11.96
CA SER A 70 2.88 5.59 12.40
C SER A 70 2.19 6.25 11.23
N ALA A 71 0.97 6.75 11.45
CA ALA A 71 0.27 7.52 10.44
C ALA A 71 0.83 8.95 10.37
N VAL A 72 0.91 9.47 9.15
CA VAL A 72 1.24 10.86 8.86
C VAL A 72 -0.06 11.55 8.45
N GLY A 73 -0.73 12.15 9.44
CA GLY A 73 -2.01 12.83 9.24
C GLY A 73 -3.20 12.12 9.88
N PRO A 74 -4.42 12.58 9.57
CA PRO A 74 -5.64 12.04 10.14
C PRO A 74 -5.89 10.62 9.62
N LEU A 75 -6.47 9.79 10.50
CA LEU A 75 -6.98 8.47 10.13
C LEU A 75 -8.37 8.60 9.51
N ASN A 76 -8.76 7.61 8.74
CA ASN A 76 -10.15 7.51 8.27
C ASN A 76 -11.07 7.30 9.48
N GLU A 77 -12.19 8.01 9.50
CA GLU A 77 -13.26 7.85 10.48
C GLU A 77 -14.29 6.84 9.97
N SER A 78 -14.49 6.82 8.65
CA SER A 78 -15.44 5.96 7.93
C SER A 78 -14.78 5.25 6.75
N LEU A 79 -15.49 4.25 6.19
CA LEU A 79 -15.08 3.60 4.93
C LEU A 79 -15.20 4.55 3.73
N ASP A 80 -15.97 5.62 3.84
CA ASP A 80 -16.17 6.58 2.75
C ASP A 80 -14.99 7.54 2.59
N ASP A 81 -14.13 7.65 3.62
CA ASP A 81 -12.91 8.46 3.57
C ASP A 81 -11.80 7.76 2.77
N ILE A 82 -11.91 6.45 2.54
CA ILE A 82 -10.92 5.68 1.79
C ILE A 82 -10.96 6.13 0.33
N PRO A 83 -9.84 6.63 -0.25
CA PRO A 83 -9.79 7.06 -1.64
C PRO A 83 -10.24 5.95 -2.59
N ARG A 84 -11.37 6.16 -3.28
CA ARG A 84 -11.90 5.20 -4.24
C ARG A 84 -11.38 5.48 -5.64
N VAL A 85 -11.17 4.41 -6.40
CA VAL A 85 -10.88 4.49 -7.83
C VAL A 85 -12.17 4.91 -8.54
N SER A 86 -12.09 5.90 -9.43
CA SER A 86 -13.26 6.33 -10.19
C SER A 86 -13.69 5.22 -11.15
N GLN A 87 -14.97 5.19 -11.53
CA GLN A 87 -15.46 4.22 -12.52
C GLN A 87 -14.73 4.38 -13.86
N HIS A 88 -14.38 5.62 -14.23
CA HIS A 88 -13.61 5.91 -15.43
C HIS A 88 -12.21 5.25 -15.40
N ASP A 89 -11.50 5.41 -14.28
CA ASP A 89 -10.16 4.83 -14.14
C ASP A 89 -10.21 3.30 -14.08
N LEU A 90 -11.24 2.73 -13.44
CA LEU A 90 -11.47 1.30 -13.41
C LEU A 90 -11.67 0.74 -14.84
N MET A 91 -12.48 1.40 -15.66
CA MET A 91 -12.70 1.01 -17.05
C MET A 91 -11.41 1.10 -17.87
N GLY A 92 -10.58 2.13 -17.63
CA GLY A 92 -9.25 2.23 -18.22
C GLY A 92 -8.36 1.04 -17.87
N CYS A 93 -8.30 0.65 -16.59
CA CYS A 93 -7.54 -0.52 -16.15
C CYS A 93 -8.03 -1.83 -16.80
N ILE A 94 -9.36 -2.03 -16.90
CA ILE A 94 -9.95 -3.22 -17.54
C ILE A 94 -9.56 -3.29 -19.01
N ALA A 95 -9.60 -2.17 -19.72
CA ALA A 95 -9.21 -2.09 -21.13
C ALA A 95 -7.71 -2.44 -21.32
N SER A 96 -6.83 -1.95 -20.44
CA SER A 96 -5.40 -2.29 -20.46
C SER A 96 -5.12 -3.77 -20.21
N LEU A 97 -5.88 -4.41 -19.30
CA LEU A 97 -5.74 -5.84 -19.01
C LEU A 97 -6.27 -6.73 -20.14
N SER A 98 -7.22 -6.22 -20.94
CA SER A 98 -7.84 -6.95 -22.06
C SER A 98 -6.96 -6.96 -23.33
N HIS A 99 -5.90 -6.17 -23.36
CA HIS A 99 -4.93 -6.10 -24.46
C HIS A 99 -3.47 -6.27 -23.97
N PRO A 100 -3.13 -7.43 -23.39
CA PRO A 100 -1.77 -7.66 -22.84
C PRO A 100 -0.67 -7.74 -23.93
N ASP A 101 -1.05 -7.91 -25.20
CA ASP A 101 -0.12 -8.24 -26.29
C ASP A 101 0.64 -7.04 -26.90
N ASN A 102 0.31 -5.78 -26.53
CA ASN A 102 0.96 -4.61 -27.13
C ASN A 102 2.25 -4.15 -26.43
N ASP A 103 2.46 -4.51 -25.15
CA ASP A 103 3.63 -4.03 -24.37
C ASP A 103 4.77 -5.07 -24.25
N LEU A 104 4.55 -6.31 -24.72
CA LEU A 104 5.52 -7.41 -24.59
C LEU A 104 6.27 -7.75 -25.88
N MET A 105 6.12 -6.97 -26.96
CA MET A 105 6.98 -7.16 -28.14
C MET A 105 8.39 -6.64 -27.82
N PRO A 106 9.43 -7.50 -27.73
CA PRO A 106 10.79 -7.01 -27.73
C PRO A 106 10.97 -6.21 -29.02
N LYS A 107 11.43 -4.96 -28.91
CA LYS A 107 11.93 -4.23 -30.08
C LYS A 107 12.97 -5.13 -30.74
N ARG A 108 12.64 -5.71 -31.88
CA ARG A 108 13.58 -6.52 -32.65
C ARG A 108 14.69 -5.58 -33.15
N ALA A 109 15.90 -5.88 -32.68
CA ALA A 109 17.24 -5.48 -33.13
C ALA A 109 17.50 -3.98 -33.35
#